data_AF-A0A0G0IQC4-F1
#
_entry.id   AF-A0A0G0IQC4-F1
#
_cell.length_a   1.000
_cell.length_b   1.000
_cell.length_c   1.000
_cell.angle_alpha   90.00
_cell.angle_beta   90.00
_cell.angle_gamma   90.00
#
_symmetry.space_group_name_H-M   'P 1'
#
loop_
_entity.id
_entity.type
_entity.pdbx_description
1 polymer ?
#
loop_
_entity_poly.entity_id
_entity_poly.type
_entity_poly.pdbx_seq_one_letter_code
_entity_poly.pdbx_strand_id
1 'polypeptide(L)'
;MKINKDELQLAEAFIDEHFSRIVDWAVGDIKRCCRMNEDGTCDESGALVGAFILWCCAIDYFGGLFTSYTSQGATKARFRSFIKAYMDRYDSEKVIELRWSILHFYSPHFFLLYHENNLEQNKNLHLTATQGGIYLHLGWAIKDLEDAVKRYWDDLKVNKTLKIKAWRYYKEYYPIMPIRIENFMSQRIFNSLPTGAQIQSVNVSGTISQDSWLKTK
;
A
#
# COMPACT_ATOMS: atom_id res chain seq x y z
N MET A 1 16.69 -22.04 12.74
CA MET A 1 17.37 -20.73 12.55
C MET A 1 17.51 -20.07 13.92
N LYS A 2 18.72 -19.67 14.32
CA LYS A 2 18.92 -18.97 15.60
C LYS A 2 18.46 -17.52 15.45
N ILE A 3 17.56 -17.07 16.33
CA ILE A 3 17.04 -15.69 16.33
C ILE A 3 18.12 -14.75 16.89
N ASN A 4 18.51 -13.73 16.12
CA ASN A 4 19.35 -12.64 16.60
C ASN A 4 18.46 -11.71 17.47
N LYS A 5 18.85 -11.50 18.73
CA LYS A 5 18.07 -10.72 19.69
C LYS A 5 18.02 -9.24 19.33
N ASP A 6 19.14 -8.68 18.88
CA ASP A 6 19.23 -7.26 18.51
C ASP A 6 18.36 -6.98 17.27
N GLU A 7 18.40 -7.90 16.30
CA GLU A 7 17.56 -7.82 15.11
C GLU A 7 16.07 -7.96 15.43
N LEU A 8 15.72 -8.84 16.38
CA LEU A 8 14.34 -8.96 16.85
C LEU A 8 13.87 -7.66 17.52
N GLN A 9 14.70 -7.03 18.35
CA GLN A 9 14.35 -5.77 19.02
C GLN A 9 14.11 -4.64 18.01
N LEU A 10 14.96 -4.53 16.98
CA LEU A 10 14.73 -3.58 15.88
C LEU A 10 13.44 -3.88 15.12
N ALA A 11 13.15 -5.17 14.88
CA ALA A 11 11.93 -5.57 14.21
C ALA A 11 10.67 -5.28 15.02
N GLU A 12 10.73 -5.42 16.34
CA GLU A 12 9.63 -5.07 17.25
C GLU A 12 9.38 -3.55 17.23
N ALA A 13 10.44 -2.74 17.37
CA ALA A 13 10.33 -1.29 17.26
C ALA A 13 9.74 -0.84 15.91
N PHE A 14 10.19 -1.43 14.80
CA PHE A 14 9.64 -1.16 13.47
C PHE A 14 8.13 -1.45 13.40
N ILE A 15 7.68 -2.60 13.92
CA ILE A 15 6.26 -2.98 13.85
C ILE A 15 5.41 -1.99 14.66
N ASP A 16 5.86 -1.67 15.86
CA ASP A 16 5.13 -0.78 16.77
C ASP A 16 5.04 0.66 16.23
N GLU A 17 6.12 1.16 15.60
CA GLU A 17 6.20 2.54 15.12
C GLU A 17 5.60 2.75 13.73
N HIS A 18 5.78 1.79 12.81
CA HIS A 18 5.56 2.04 11.38
C HIS A 18 4.47 1.20 10.75
N PHE A 19 4.12 0.03 11.30
CA PHE A 19 3.27 -0.90 10.58
C PHE A 19 1.86 -0.34 10.32
N SER A 20 1.25 0.32 11.31
CA SER A 20 -0.05 1.01 11.15
C SER A 20 -0.02 2.02 10.00
N ARG A 21 1.01 2.87 9.96
CA ARG A 21 1.21 3.88 8.91
C ARG A 21 1.40 3.24 7.54
N ILE A 22 2.08 2.10 7.45
CA ILE A 22 2.25 1.35 6.19
C ILE A 22 0.90 0.84 5.69
N VAL A 23 0.04 0.33 6.58
CA VAL A 23 -1.32 -0.10 6.22
C VAL A 23 -2.15 1.07 5.74
N ASP A 24 -2.17 2.18 6.49
CA ASP A 24 -2.89 3.42 6.13
C ASP A 24 -2.40 4.02 4.81
N TRP A 25 -1.11 3.87 4.52
CA TRP A 25 -0.54 4.27 3.24
C TRP A 25 -0.99 3.34 2.12
N ALA A 26 -0.68 2.05 2.21
CA ALA A 26 -0.90 1.10 1.12
C ALA A 26 -2.40 0.91 0.81
N VAL A 27 -3.20 0.65 1.84
CA VAL A 27 -4.65 0.46 1.69
C VAL A 27 -5.34 1.81 1.48
N GLY A 28 -4.96 2.82 2.26
CA GLY A 28 -5.60 4.13 2.17
C GLY A 28 -5.36 4.82 0.83
N ASP A 29 -4.20 4.63 0.17
CA ASP A 29 -3.97 5.17 -1.17
C ASP A 29 -4.87 4.51 -2.21
N ILE A 30 -5.12 3.20 -2.10
CA ILE A 30 -6.09 2.50 -2.95
C ILE A 30 -7.49 3.12 -2.76
N LYS A 31 -7.93 3.26 -1.50
CA LYS A 31 -9.23 3.84 -1.14
C LYS A 31 -9.37 5.28 -1.63
N ARG A 32 -8.34 6.11 -1.48
CA ARG A 32 -8.31 7.48 -2.01
C ARG A 32 -8.37 7.49 -3.53
N CYS A 33 -7.64 6.58 -4.20
CA CYS A 33 -7.57 6.49 -5.64
C CYS A 33 -8.94 6.17 -6.28
N CYS A 34 -9.70 5.25 -5.69
CA CYS A 34 -11.06 4.92 -6.13
C CYS A 34 -12.16 5.75 -5.46
N ARG A 35 -11.81 6.74 -4.63
CA ARG A 35 -12.75 7.56 -3.84
C ARG A 35 -13.77 6.67 -3.11
N MET A 36 -13.26 5.73 -2.33
CA MET A 36 -14.10 4.77 -1.62
C MET A 36 -14.99 5.46 -0.59
N ASN A 37 -16.28 5.16 -0.64
CA ASN A 37 -17.28 5.59 0.32
C ASN A 37 -17.19 4.77 1.61
N GLU A 38 -17.85 5.24 2.67
CA GLU A 38 -17.90 4.55 3.97
C GLU A 38 -18.53 3.14 3.88
N ASP A 39 -19.43 2.93 2.92
CA ASP A 39 -20.08 1.64 2.66
C ASP A 39 -19.22 0.66 1.83
N GLY A 40 -17.99 1.06 1.46
CA GLY A 40 -17.05 0.27 0.68
C GLY A 40 -17.31 0.26 -0.84
N THR A 41 -18.27 1.07 -1.32
CA THR A 41 -18.46 1.33 -2.76
C THR A 41 -17.42 2.34 -3.26
N CYS A 42 -17.20 2.39 -4.59
CA CYS A 42 -16.24 3.28 -5.22
C CYS A 42 -16.96 4.23 -6.19
N ASP A 43 -16.62 5.52 -6.15
CA ASP A 43 -17.14 6.54 -7.06
C ASP A 43 -16.72 6.27 -8.51
N GLU A 44 -17.64 6.42 -9.46
CA GLU A 44 -17.37 6.29 -10.89
C GLU A 44 -16.32 7.30 -11.40
N SER A 45 -16.19 8.45 -10.71
CA SER A 45 -15.18 9.46 -11.00
C SER A 45 -13.80 9.16 -10.39
N GLY A 46 -13.66 8.05 -9.66
CA GLY A 46 -12.39 7.53 -9.16
C GLY A 46 -11.48 6.98 -10.27
N ALA A 47 -10.18 6.90 -10.01
CA ALA A 47 -9.23 6.28 -10.93
C ALA A 47 -9.20 4.76 -10.74
N LEU A 48 -10.28 4.08 -11.13
CA LEU A 48 -10.56 2.67 -10.77
C LEU A 48 -9.48 1.68 -11.24
N VAL A 49 -8.98 1.83 -12.47
CA VAL A 49 -7.85 1.02 -12.96
C VAL A 49 -6.58 1.31 -12.13
N GLY A 50 -6.36 2.57 -11.76
CA GLY A 50 -5.29 2.98 -10.85
C GLY A 50 -5.40 2.30 -9.49
N ALA A 51 -6.61 2.17 -8.95
CA ALA A 51 -6.85 1.47 -7.70
C ALA A 51 -6.52 -0.04 -7.79
N PHE A 52 -6.85 -0.72 -8.90
CA PHE A 52 -6.41 -2.11 -9.12
C PHE A 52 -4.89 -2.26 -9.24
N ILE A 53 -4.22 -1.27 -9.86
CA ILE A 53 -2.75 -1.22 -9.91
C ILE A 53 -2.18 -1.09 -8.50
N LEU A 54 -2.69 -0.13 -7.72
CA LEU A 54 -2.24 0.08 -6.33
C LEU A 54 -2.52 -1.14 -5.45
N TRP A 55 -3.64 -1.82 -5.65
CA TRP A 55 -3.98 -3.07 -4.98
C TRP A 55 -2.95 -4.17 -5.28
N CYS A 56 -2.56 -4.34 -6.54
CA CYS A 56 -1.46 -5.25 -6.90
C CYS A 56 -0.14 -4.81 -6.24
N CYS A 57 0.19 -3.51 -6.25
CA CYS A 57 1.42 -3.00 -5.61
C CYS A 57 1.44 -3.26 -4.10
N ALA A 58 0.31 -3.11 -3.41
CA ALA A 58 0.19 -3.42 -2.00
C ALA A 58 0.45 -4.91 -1.72
N ILE A 59 -0.12 -5.82 -2.53
CA ILE A 59 0.13 -7.27 -2.40
C ILE A 59 1.62 -7.60 -2.55
N ASP A 60 2.32 -7.03 -3.54
CA ASP A 60 3.76 -7.25 -3.69
C ASP A 60 4.54 -6.74 -2.48
N TYR A 61 4.19 -5.54 -1.99
CA TYR A 61 4.86 -4.92 -0.84
C TYR A 61 4.68 -5.75 0.43
N PHE A 62 3.45 -6.15 0.78
CA PHE A 62 3.19 -7.03 1.91
C PHE A 62 3.79 -8.43 1.71
N GLY A 63 3.85 -8.93 0.48
CA GLY A 63 4.60 -10.15 0.15
C GLY A 63 6.10 -10.02 0.39
N GLY A 64 6.65 -8.81 0.20
CA GLY A 64 8.03 -8.48 0.56
C GLY A 64 8.27 -8.56 2.05
N LEU A 65 7.42 -7.89 2.83
CA LEU A 65 7.45 -7.97 4.30
C LEU A 65 7.33 -9.42 4.79
N PHE A 66 6.42 -10.21 4.19
CA PHE A 66 6.18 -11.60 4.58
C PHE A 66 7.37 -12.53 4.26
N THR A 67 8.02 -12.36 3.11
CA THR A 67 9.05 -13.29 2.61
C THR A 67 10.49 -12.84 2.87
N SER A 68 10.70 -11.55 3.15
CA SER A 68 11.99 -10.86 3.14
C SER A 68 12.74 -10.90 1.80
N TYR A 69 12.08 -11.20 0.69
CA TYR A 69 12.75 -11.28 -0.61
C TYR A 69 12.97 -9.90 -1.23
N THR A 70 14.22 -9.58 -1.51
CA THR A 70 14.61 -8.25 -2.02
C THR A 70 15.02 -8.24 -3.48
N SER A 71 15.36 -9.39 -4.08
CA SER A 71 15.82 -9.42 -5.48
C SER A 71 14.72 -9.02 -6.47
N GLN A 72 15.11 -8.37 -7.57
CA GLN A 72 14.19 -7.94 -8.63
C GLN A 72 13.39 -9.12 -9.24
N GLY A 73 14.00 -10.30 -9.33
CA GLY A 73 13.34 -11.52 -9.82
C GLY A 73 12.35 -12.14 -8.83
N ALA A 74 12.31 -11.68 -7.58
CA ALA A 74 11.48 -12.27 -6.54
C ALA A 74 10.03 -11.73 -6.49
N THR A 75 9.68 -10.71 -7.28
CA THR A 75 8.33 -10.12 -7.31
C THR A 75 7.23 -11.17 -7.42
N LYS A 76 7.34 -12.11 -8.36
CA LYS A 76 6.36 -13.22 -8.49
C LYS A 76 6.28 -14.05 -7.22
N ALA A 77 7.43 -14.37 -6.62
CA ALA A 77 7.49 -15.23 -5.44
C ALA A 77 6.89 -14.52 -4.22
N ARG A 78 7.18 -13.23 -4.01
CA ARG A 78 6.56 -12.39 -2.96
C ARG A 78 5.05 -12.39 -3.08
N PHE A 79 4.58 -12.02 -4.26
CA PHE A 79 3.17 -11.88 -4.59
C PHE A 79 2.40 -13.19 -4.36
N ARG A 80 2.90 -14.29 -4.92
CA ARG A 80 2.29 -15.62 -4.75
C ARG A 80 2.31 -16.09 -3.30
N SER A 81 3.40 -15.84 -2.58
CA SER A 81 3.52 -16.26 -1.18
C SER A 81 2.50 -15.55 -0.29
N PHE A 82 2.30 -14.25 -0.49
CA PHE A 82 1.33 -13.49 0.29
C PHE A 82 -0.11 -13.93 -0.01
N ILE A 83 -0.47 -14.08 -1.29
CA ILE A 83 -1.80 -14.52 -1.67
C ILE A 83 -2.11 -15.90 -1.09
N LYS A 84 -1.18 -16.86 -1.22
CA LYS A 84 -1.38 -18.21 -0.69
C LYS A 84 -1.52 -18.24 0.84
N ALA A 85 -0.86 -17.32 1.55
CA ALA A 85 -0.90 -17.26 3.01
C ALA A 85 -2.16 -16.53 3.53
N TYR A 86 -2.57 -15.44 2.88
CA TYR A 86 -3.54 -14.49 3.44
C TYR A 86 -4.71 -14.13 2.52
N MET A 87 -4.79 -14.68 1.31
CA MET A 87 -5.87 -14.44 0.34
C MET A 87 -6.22 -15.76 -0.38
N ASP A 88 -6.53 -16.79 0.41
CA ASP A 88 -6.77 -18.18 -0.01
C ASP A 88 -7.85 -18.39 -1.09
N ARG A 89 -8.82 -17.47 -1.19
CA ARG A 89 -9.83 -17.47 -2.27
C ARG A 89 -9.28 -17.12 -3.65
N TYR A 90 -8.08 -16.54 -3.73
CA TYR A 90 -7.49 -16.03 -4.96
C TYR A 90 -6.53 -17.03 -5.58
N ASP A 91 -6.62 -17.18 -6.90
CA ASP A 91 -5.59 -17.86 -7.67
C ASP A 91 -4.37 -16.96 -7.83
N SER A 92 -3.31 -17.27 -7.09
CA SER A 92 -2.08 -16.46 -7.08
C SER A 92 -1.43 -16.28 -8.45
N GLU A 93 -1.63 -17.22 -9.38
CA GLU A 93 -1.08 -17.12 -10.75
C GLU A 93 -1.89 -16.13 -11.59
N LYS A 94 -3.22 -16.18 -11.47
CA LYS A 94 -4.08 -15.24 -12.20
C LYS A 94 -3.88 -13.81 -11.71
N VAL A 95 -3.73 -13.61 -10.40
CA VAL A 95 -3.56 -12.25 -9.86
C VAL A 95 -2.19 -11.66 -10.22
N ILE A 96 -1.10 -12.46 -10.26
CA ILE A 96 0.20 -11.94 -10.75
C ILE A 96 0.13 -11.58 -12.24
N GLU A 97 -0.59 -12.35 -13.05
CA GLU A 97 -0.84 -12.02 -14.44
C GLU A 97 -1.74 -10.79 -14.60
N LEU A 98 -2.71 -10.57 -13.70
CA LEU A 98 -3.50 -9.34 -13.66
C LEU A 98 -2.61 -8.11 -13.49
N ARG A 99 -1.68 -8.14 -12.53
CA ARG A 99 -0.73 -7.05 -12.30
C ARG A 99 0.01 -6.68 -13.58
N TRP A 100 0.57 -7.68 -14.27
CA TRP A 100 1.34 -7.46 -15.48
C TRP A 100 0.48 -6.99 -16.65
N SER A 101 -0.69 -7.58 -16.80
CA SER A 101 -1.57 -7.31 -17.93
C SER A 101 -2.19 -5.91 -17.85
N ILE A 102 -2.57 -5.45 -16.66
CA ILE A 102 -3.01 -4.05 -16.47
C ILE A 102 -1.84 -3.08 -16.65
N LEU A 103 -0.66 -3.35 -16.07
CA LEU A 103 0.47 -2.41 -16.11
C LEU A 103 1.10 -2.24 -17.49
N HIS A 104 1.15 -3.31 -18.29
CA HIS A 104 1.87 -3.31 -19.56
C HIS A 104 0.96 -3.26 -20.78
N PHE A 105 -0.27 -3.76 -20.67
CA PHE A 105 -1.18 -3.90 -21.81
C PHE A 105 -2.52 -3.20 -21.62
N TYR A 106 -2.79 -2.66 -20.43
CA TYR A 106 -4.08 -2.06 -20.09
C TYR A 106 -5.28 -3.00 -20.36
N SER A 107 -5.07 -4.31 -20.21
CA SER A 107 -6.04 -5.35 -20.55
C SER A 107 -6.02 -6.45 -19.49
N PRO A 108 -7.12 -6.73 -18.77
CA PRO A 108 -7.16 -7.79 -17.78
C PRO A 108 -7.49 -9.13 -18.44
N HIS A 109 -6.50 -10.03 -18.61
CA HIS A 109 -6.68 -11.29 -19.34
C HIS A 109 -7.71 -12.25 -18.72
N PHE A 110 -7.62 -12.50 -17.41
CA PHE A 110 -8.48 -13.48 -16.72
C PHE A 110 -9.66 -12.87 -15.98
N PHE A 111 -9.59 -11.57 -15.73
CA PHE A 111 -10.52 -10.89 -14.83
C PHE A 111 -11.39 -9.91 -15.59
N LEU A 112 -12.68 -9.94 -15.27
CA LEU A 112 -13.61 -8.88 -15.60
C LEU A 112 -13.61 -7.91 -14.42
N LEU A 113 -12.89 -6.80 -14.58
CA LEU A 113 -12.79 -5.77 -13.56
C LEU A 113 -14.08 -4.96 -13.53
N TYR A 114 -14.65 -4.79 -12.35
CA TYR A 114 -15.87 -4.00 -12.18
C TYR A 114 -15.96 -3.37 -10.80
N HIS A 115 -16.84 -2.38 -10.70
CA HIS A 115 -17.25 -1.72 -9.47
C HIS A 115 -18.75 -1.40 -9.60
N GLU A 116 -19.49 -1.42 -8.49
CA GLU A 116 -20.90 -1.04 -8.46
C GLU A 116 -21.23 -0.26 -7.18
N ASN A 117 -22.35 0.46 -7.22
CA ASN A 117 -22.85 1.31 -6.13
C ASN A 117 -23.58 0.52 -5.02
N ASN A 118 -23.42 -0.81 -4.98
CA ASN A 118 -23.95 -1.64 -3.90
C ASN A 118 -23.06 -2.87 -3.64
N LEU A 119 -22.21 -2.79 -2.62
CA LEU A 119 -21.25 -3.83 -2.28
C LEU A 119 -21.91 -5.16 -1.87
N GLU A 120 -22.99 -5.08 -1.08
CA GLU A 120 -23.61 -6.27 -0.48
C GLU A 120 -24.48 -7.05 -1.46
N GLN A 121 -25.19 -6.38 -2.37
CA GLN A 121 -26.07 -7.02 -3.33
C GLN A 121 -25.33 -7.98 -4.27
N ASN A 122 -24.06 -7.68 -4.56
CA ASN A 122 -23.24 -8.40 -5.52
C ASN A 122 -22.06 -9.14 -4.91
N LYS A 123 -22.02 -9.32 -3.58
CA LYS A 123 -20.92 -10.04 -2.92
C LYS A 123 -20.68 -11.44 -3.46
N ASN A 124 -21.76 -12.09 -3.90
CA ASN A 124 -21.72 -13.43 -4.45
C ASN A 124 -21.13 -13.48 -5.86
N LEU A 125 -20.99 -12.35 -6.56
CA LEU A 125 -20.35 -12.27 -7.87
C LEU A 125 -18.83 -12.09 -7.77
N HIS A 126 -18.31 -11.65 -6.63
CA HIS A 126 -16.87 -11.48 -6.45
C HIS A 126 -16.16 -12.84 -6.51
N LEU A 127 -15.22 -12.98 -7.45
CA LEU A 127 -14.47 -14.19 -7.80
C LEU A 127 -15.29 -15.32 -8.45
N THR A 128 -16.50 -15.03 -8.93
CA THR A 128 -17.24 -16.04 -9.72
C THR A 128 -16.71 -16.13 -11.14
N ALA A 129 -16.59 -17.36 -11.64
CA ALA A 129 -16.28 -17.62 -13.04
C ALA A 129 -17.51 -17.36 -13.91
N THR A 130 -17.26 -16.80 -15.10
CA THR A 130 -18.26 -16.50 -16.12
C THR A 130 -17.72 -16.97 -17.48
N GLN A 131 -18.53 -16.86 -18.54
CA GLN A 131 -18.07 -17.14 -19.90
C GLN A 131 -16.92 -16.23 -20.36
N GLY A 132 -16.82 -15.01 -19.82
CA GLY A 132 -15.81 -14.01 -20.23
C GLY A 132 -14.60 -13.89 -19.31
N GLY A 133 -14.58 -14.61 -18.18
CA GLY A 133 -13.52 -14.49 -17.17
C GLY A 133 -14.05 -14.54 -15.75
N ILE A 134 -13.19 -14.16 -14.80
CA ILE A 134 -13.51 -14.13 -13.37
C ILE A 134 -13.89 -12.72 -12.98
N TYR A 135 -15.05 -12.54 -12.37
CA TYR A 135 -15.45 -11.23 -11.86
C TYR A 135 -14.56 -10.80 -10.68
N LEU A 136 -13.92 -9.64 -10.80
CA LEU A 136 -13.14 -9.03 -9.72
C LEU A 136 -13.71 -7.66 -9.35
N HIS A 137 -14.55 -7.65 -8.32
CA HIS A 137 -15.13 -6.42 -7.77
C HIS A 137 -14.10 -5.64 -6.96
N LEU A 138 -13.88 -4.36 -7.26
CA LEU A 138 -12.85 -3.54 -6.61
C LEU A 138 -13.06 -3.40 -5.08
N GLY A 139 -14.27 -3.05 -4.64
CA GLY A 139 -14.59 -2.90 -3.20
C GLY A 139 -14.29 -4.16 -2.38
N TRP A 140 -14.79 -5.33 -2.81
CA TRP A 140 -14.45 -6.62 -2.21
C TRP A 140 -12.96 -6.97 -2.30
N ALA A 141 -12.28 -6.66 -3.39
CA ALA A 141 -10.83 -6.89 -3.50
C ALA A 141 -10.05 -6.07 -2.45
N ILE A 142 -10.45 -4.82 -2.22
CA ILE A 142 -9.87 -3.95 -1.19
C ILE A 142 -10.16 -4.53 0.20
N LYS A 143 -11.42 -4.90 0.47
CA LYS A 143 -11.80 -5.50 1.76
C LYS A 143 -11.03 -6.80 2.04
N ASP A 144 -10.91 -7.68 1.04
CA ASP A 144 -10.15 -8.92 1.18
C ASP A 144 -8.65 -8.65 1.44
N LEU A 145 -8.09 -7.59 0.87
CA LEU A 145 -6.73 -7.14 1.19
C LEU A 145 -6.62 -6.60 2.62
N GLU A 146 -7.59 -5.83 3.10
CA GLU A 146 -7.63 -5.37 4.50
C GLU A 146 -7.67 -6.54 5.48
N ASP A 147 -8.55 -7.51 5.22
CA ASP A 147 -8.67 -8.73 6.02
C ASP A 147 -7.36 -9.55 5.97
N ALA A 148 -6.71 -9.64 4.81
CA ALA A 148 -5.40 -10.28 4.64
C ALA A 148 -4.29 -9.59 5.45
N VAL A 149 -4.18 -8.27 5.35
CA VAL A 149 -3.18 -7.46 6.06
C VAL A 149 -3.40 -7.50 7.56
N LYS A 150 -4.66 -7.50 8.01
CA LYS A 150 -5.01 -7.67 9.42
C LYS A 150 -4.54 -9.04 9.94
N ARG A 151 -4.80 -10.13 9.22
CA ARG A 151 -4.31 -11.47 9.57
C ARG A 151 -2.78 -11.50 9.64
N TYR A 152 -2.10 -10.88 8.68
CA TYR A 152 -0.65 -10.77 8.69
C TYR A 152 -0.12 -9.95 9.89
N TRP A 153 -0.79 -8.86 10.27
CA TRP A 153 -0.45 -8.11 11.48
C TRP A 153 -0.61 -8.98 12.73
N ASP A 154 -1.71 -9.70 12.85
CA ASP A 154 -1.94 -10.57 14.00
C ASP A 154 -0.85 -11.66 14.11
N ASP A 155 -0.39 -12.21 12.97
CA ASP A 155 0.76 -13.13 12.93
C ASP A 155 2.08 -12.45 13.33
N LEU A 156 2.31 -11.20 12.92
CA LEU A 156 3.51 -10.44 13.31
C LEU A 156 3.61 -10.28 14.83
N LYS A 157 2.48 -10.14 15.55
CA LYS A 157 2.50 -9.98 17.02
C LYS A 157 3.13 -11.17 17.73
N VAL A 158 2.91 -12.39 17.22
CA VAL A 158 3.32 -13.63 17.88
C VAL A 158 4.53 -14.31 17.23
N ASN A 159 4.77 -14.09 15.94
CA ASN A 159 5.81 -14.80 15.18
C ASN A 159 7.10 -13.99 15.02
N LYS A 160 8.06 -14.24 15.91
CA LYS A 160 9.39 -13.59 15.91
C LYS A 160 10.13 -13.69 14.57
N THR A 161 9.97 -14.81 13.84
CA THR A 161 10.63 -14.99 12.54
C THR A 161 10.01 -14.08 11.49
N LEU A 162 8.68 -13.93 11.49
CA LEU A 162 8.00 -13.00 10.58
C LEU A 162 8.35 -11.54 10.88
N LYS A 163 8.48 -11.17 12.17
CA LYS A 163 8.94 -9.81 12.53
C LYS A 163 10.28 -9.47 11.87
N ILE A 164 11.26 -10.36 12.02
CA ILE A 164 12.60 -10.19 11.44
C ILE A 164 12.54 -10.11 9.91
N LYS A 165 11.72 -10.95 9.26
CA LYS A 165 11.54 -10.89 7.80
C LYS A 165 10.99 -9.53 7.34
N ALA A 166 9.95 -9.05 8.02
CA ALA A 166 9.32 -7.77 7.72
C ALA A 166 10.33 -6.62 7.86
N TRP A 167 11.06 -6.59 8.97
CA TRP A 167 12.13 -5.63 9.22
C TRP A 167 13.20 -5.64 8.12
N ARG A 168 13.69 -6.83 7.75
CA ARG A 168 14.71 -6.98 6.71
C ARG A 168 14.26 -6.44 5.36
N TYR A 169 12.99 -6.62 4.99
CA TYR A 169 12.47 -6.05 3.76
C TYR A 169 12.31 -4.53 3.88
N TYR A 170 11.72 -4.06 4.98
CA TYR A 170 11.43 -2.64 5.21
C TYR A 170 12.68 -1.76 5.14
N LYS A 171 13.78 -2.17 5.79
CA LYS A 171 15.02 -1.39 5.82
C LYS A 171 15.70 -1.25 4.43
N GLU A 172 15.40 -2.17 3.50
CA GLU A 172 15.92 -2.16 2.13
C GLU A 172 14.97 -1.42 1.18
N TYR A 173 13.65 -1.52 1.42
CA TYR A 173 12.60 -0.92 0.59
C TYR A 173 11.65 -0.07 1.43
N TYR A 174 12.06 1.17 1.68
CA TYR A 174 11.20 2.16 2.31
C TYR A 174 9.99 2.45 1.41
N PRO A 175 8.76 2.43 1.97
CA PRO A 175 7.59 2.80 1.20
C PRO A 175 7.64 4.29 0.87
N ILE A 176 7.17 4.66 -0.33
CA ILE A 176 7.10 6.06 -0.79
C ILE A 176 5.90 6.73 -0.10
N MET A 177 6.04 6.98 1.19
CA MET A 177 5.03 7.65 2.00
C MET A 177 5.25 9.17 1.93
N PRO A 178 4.29 9.96 1.42
CA PRO A 178 4.39 11.41 1.45
C PRO A 178 4.65 11.87 2.89
N ILE A 179 5.70 12.68 3.07
CA ILE A 179 5.96 13.33 4.35
C ILE A 179 5.01 14.52 4.44
N ARG A 180 4.15 14.56 5.47
CA ARG A 180 3.39 15.78 5.75
C ARG A 180 4.37 16.88 6.13
N ILE A 181 4.26 18.04 5.49
CA ILE A 181 5.13 19.20 5.76
C ILE A 181 5.10 19.59 7.24
N GLU A 182 3.97 19.41 7.93
CA GLU A 182 3.85 19.64 9.38
C GLU A 182 4.85 18.81 10.20
N ASN A 183 5.09 17.55 9.79
CA ASN A 183 6.06 16.66 10.44
C ASN A 183 7.51 17.03 10.11
N PHE A 184 7.74 17.63 8.94
CA PHE A 184 9.04 18.13 8.54
C PHE A 184 9.44 19.37 9.34
N MET A 185 8.49 20.26 9.61
CA MET A 185 8.72 21.51 10.35
C MET A 185 8.88 21.26 11.86
N SER A 186 8.11 20.35 12.45
CA SER A 186 8.25 20.00 13.87
C SER A 186 9.59 19.33 14.19
N GLN A 187 10.09 18.44 13.32
CA GLN A 187 11.41 17.82 13.48
C GLN A 187 12.57 18.82 13.31
N ARG A 188 12.42 19.85 12.46
CA ARG A 188 13.41 20.92 12.35
C ARG A 188 13.40 21.86 13.54
N ILE A 189 12.24 22.29 14.02
CA ILE A 189 12.14 23.22 15.16
C ILE A 189 12.72 22.60 16.44
N PHE A 190 12.54 21.29 16.67
CA PHE A 190 13.14 20.60 17.81
C PHE A 190 14.66 20.37 17.68
N ASN A 191 15.18 20.19 16.46
CA ASN A 191 16.62 20.04 16.22
C ASN A 191 17.35 21.38 16.02
N SER A 192 16.63 22.50 15.91
CA SER A 192 17.18 23.84 15.69
C SER A 192 16.94 24.80 16.85
N LEU A 193 16.62 24.31 18.06
CA LEU A 193 16.66 25.12 19.27
C LEU A 193 18.05 25.02 19.91
N PRO A 194 19.00 25.93 19.61
CA PRO A 194 20.08 26.18 20.53
C PRO A 194 19.47 26.74 21.81
N THR A 195 19.83 26.15 22.95
CA THR A 195 19.62 26.76 24.27
C THR A 195 20.29 28.12 24.30
N GLY A 196 19.49 29.18 24.10
CA GLY A 196 19.89 30.57 24.28
C GLY A 196 20.36 31.27 23.01
N ALA A 197 19.46 31.98 22.34
CA ALA A 197 19.78 33.24 21.65
C ALA A 197 18.48 34.00 21.32
N GLN A 198 18.45 35.28 21.64
CA GLN A 198 17.34 36.20 21.39
C GLN A 198 17.05 36.34 19.89
N ILE A 199 15.77 36.26 19.52
CA ILE A 199 15.31 36.47 18.15
C ILE A 199 15.20 37.98 17.89
N GLN A 200 16.07 38.51 17.02
CA GLN A 200 15.78 39.77 16.32
C GLN A 200 14.88 39.46 15.12
N SER A 201 13.72 40.11 15.07
CA SER A 201 12.77 40.03 13.97
C SER A 201 13.33 40.72 12.72
N VAL A 202 13.35 40.01 11.60
CA VAL A 202 13.62 40.58 10.27
C VAL A 202 12.32 40.65 9.50
N ASN A 203 11.92 41.85 9.10
CA ASN A 203 10.82 42.06 8.15
C ASN A 203 11.28 41.69 6.75
N VAL A 204 10.55 40.80 6.08
CA VAL A 204 10.75 40.50 4.65
C VAL A 204 9.49 40.88 3.88
N SER A 205 9.57 41.99 3.16
CA SER A 205 8.66 42.34 2.07
C SER A 205 9.25 41.76 0.79
N GLY A 206 8.53 40.87 0.12
CA GLY A 206 8.96 40.27 -1.14
C GLY A 206 7.75 39.84 -1.99
N THR A 207 7.57 40.53 -3.10
CA THR A 207 6.59 40.32 -4.16
C THR A 207 6.71 38.94 -4.82
N ILE A 208 5.56 38.28 -5.00
CA ILE A 208 5.41 37.00 -5.71
C ILE A 208 5.34 37.26 -7.22
N SER A 209 6.26 36.70 -8.01
CA SER A 209 6.03 36.51 -9.45
C SER A 209 5.57 35.07 -9.70
N GLN A 210 4.37 34.92 -10.26
CA GLN A 210 3.85 33.66 -10.76
C GLN A 210 4.33 33.46 -12.19
N ASP A 211 5.24 32.52 -12.44
CA ASP A 211 5.53 32.06 -13.80
C ASP A 211 4.61 30.89 -14.15
N SER A 212 3.74 31.16 -15.12
CA SER A 212 2.73 30.28 -15.69
C SER A 212 3.35 29.26 -16.65
N TRP A 213 3.19 27.97 -16.35
CA TRP A 213 3.44 26.88 -17.32
C TRP A 213 2.17 26.56 -18.09
N LEU A 214 1.79 27.45 -19.03
CA LEU A 214 0.81 27.14 -20.07
C LEU A 214 1.38 27.61 -21.41
N LYS A 215 1.79 26.68 -22.26
CA LYS A 215 2.04 26.94 -23.68
C LYS A 215 0.72 26.82 -24.43
N THR A 216 0.32 27.91 -25.09
CA THR A 216 -0.76 27.95 -26.07
C THR A 216 -0.26 27.72 -27.49
N LYS A 217 -1.09 26.98 -28.24
CA LYS A 217 -1.13 26.66 -29.68
C LYS A 217 -0.20 25.56 -30.16
#